data_AF-A0A452YRA9-F1
#
_entry.id   AF-A0A452YRA9-F1
#
_cell.length_a   1.000
_cell.length_b   1.000
_cell.length_c   1.000
_cell.angle_alpha   90.00
_cell.angle_beta   90.00
_cell.angle_gamma   90.00
#
_symmetry.space_group_name_H-M   'P 1'
#
loop_
_entity.id
_entity.type
_entity.pdbx_description
1 polymer ?
#
loop_
_entity_poly.entity_id
_entity_poly.type
_entity_poly.pdbx_seq_one_letter_code
_entity_poly.pdbx_strand_id
1 'polypeptide(L)'
;MYLIGALLTAVTPNFLIMVVGRFLYGIGIGLAMHAAPMYIAETAPSQIRGMLISLKEFFIVLGMLLGYIVGNLFVEVISGWRYMYAASAPICVIMGIGMCWLPCSPRWLLLCATQGKGDLRETKENATRCLCRLRGQASPDLVSEQVNLILEELSYVGEEKKAGFSEIFQGKCLKAMIIGCGLVFFQQVTGQPSVLYYAATIFQSAGFSGASDATRVSILLGLL
;
A
#
# COMPACT_ATOMS: atom_id res chain seq x y z
N MET A 1 7.90 6.99 -8.53
CA MET A 1 6.91 8.08 -8.42
C MET A 1 6.94 8.70 -7.04
N TYR A 2 6.76 7.92 -5.97
CA TYR A 2 6.76 8.40 -4.58
C TYR A 2 8.00 9.25 -4.21
N LEU A 3 9.22 8.71 -4.40
CA LEU A 3 10.49 9.43 -4.15
C LEU A 3 10.62 10.73 -4.98
N ILE A 4 10.27 10.66 -6.26
CA ILE A 4 10.36 11.82 -7.18
C ILE A 4 9.39 12.91 -6.74
N GLY A 5 8.14 12.55 -6.40
CA GLY A 5 7.15 13.50 -5.89
C GLY A 5 7.57 14.15 -4.57
N ALA A 6 8.17 13.38 -3.66
CA ALA A 6 8.68 13.89 -2.39
C ALA A 6 9.83 14.89 -2.58
N LEU A 7 10.84 14.55 -3.38
CA LEU A 7 11.97 15.43 -3.69
C LEU A 7 11.53 16.69 -4.44
N LEU A 8 10.64 16.52 -5.42
CA LEU A 8 10.09 17.65 -6.18
C LEU A 8 9.35 18.61 -5.25
N THR A 9 8.58 18.09 -4.27
CA THR A 9 7.85 18.88 -3.27
C THR A 9 8.78 19.56 -2.25
N ALA A 10 9.92 18.94 -1.91
CA ALA A 10 10.91 19.52 -1.00
C ALA A 10 11.69 20.69 -1.62
N VAL A 11 12.00 20.62 -2.92
CA VAL A 11 12.86 21.60 -3.61
C VAL A 11 12.06 22.69 -4.34
N THR A 12 10.73 22.63 -4.29
CA THR A 12 9.83 23.53 -5.08
C THR A 12 10.23 25.02 -4.98
N PRO A 13 10.43 25.72 -6.12
CA PRO A 13 10.62 27.15 -6.11
C PRO A 13 9.30 27.92 -6.24
N ASN A 14 8.24 27.29 -6.74
CA ASN A 14 6.93 27.90 -6.96
C ASN A 14 5.79 26.94 -6.59
N PHE A 15 4.59 27.51 -6.42
CA PHE A 15 3.38 26.77 -6.06
C PHE A 15 2.98 25.71 -7.09
N LEU A 16 3.19 25.99 -8.38
CA LEU A 16 2.79 25.08 -9.46
C LEU A 16 3.61 23.77 -9.42
N ILE A 17 4.92 23.86 -9.18
CA ILE A 17 5.79 22.68 -9.02
C ILE A 17 5.42 21.91 -7.74
N MET A 18 4.98 22.60 -6.68
CA MET A 18 4.45 21.93 -5.48
C MET A 18 3.20 21.10 -5.77
N VAL A 19 2.25 21.64 -6.54
CA VAL A 19 1.04 20.91 -6.93
C VAL A 19 1.38 19.69 -7.77
N VAL A 20 2.29 19.82 -8.75
CA VAL A 20 2.75 18.68 -9.57
C VAL A 20 3.45 17.63 -8.72
N GLY A 21 4.32 18.05 -7.78
CA GLY A 21 4.98 17.14 -6.83
C GLY A 21 3.99 16.37 -5.97
N ARG A 22 2.98 17.06 -5.42
CA ARG A 22 1.88 16.45 -4.65
C ARG A 22 1.07 15.46 -5.49
N PHE A 23 0.79 15.78 -6.73
CA PHE A 23 0.05 14.89 -7.64
C PHE A 23 0.83 13.61 -7.92
N LEU A 24 2.12 13.70 -8.27
CA LEU A 24 2.99 12.54 -8.49
C LEU A 24 3.18 11.70 -7.23
N TYR A 25 3.33 12.36 -6.08
CA TYR A 25 3.41 11.72 -4.78
C TYR A 25 2.13 10.93 -4.47
N GLY A 26 0.96 11.54 -4.70
CA GLY A 26 -0.36 10.92 -4.52
C GLY A 26 -0.57 9.69 -5.39
N ILE A 27 -0.20 9.74 -6.67
CA ILE A 27 -0.23 8.56 -7.56
C ILE A 27 0.65 7.44 -7.00
N GLY A 28 1.86 7.78 -6.54
CA GLY A 28 2.78 6.82 -5.93
C GLY A 28 2.19 6.11 -4.71
N ILE A 29 1.59 6.87 -3.79
CA ILE A 29 0.91 6.31 -2.62
C ILE A 29 -0.28 5.44 -3.05
N GLY A 30 -1.15 5.94 -3.94
CA GLY A 30 -2.35 5.21 -4.35
C GLY A 30 -2.03 3.85 -4.94
N LEU A 31 -1.03 3.77 -5.81
CA LEU A 31 -0.56 2.51 -6.37
C LEU A 31 0.02 1.59 -5.29
N ALA A 32 0.86 2.11 -4.39
CA ALA A 32 1.47 1.32 -3.32
C ALA A 32 0.43 0.78 -2.31
N MET A 33 -0.57 1.60 -1.96
CA MET A 33 -1.64 1.27 -1.02
C MET A 33 -2.50 0.11 -1.48
N HIS A 34 -2.70 -0.04 -2.79
CA HIS A 34 -3.46 -1.16 -3.36
C HIS A 34 -2.57 -2.34 -3.78
N ALA A 35 -1.34 -2.10 -4.23
CA ALA A 35 -0.42 -3.15 -4.63
C ALA A 35 0.05 -3.99 -3.43
N ALA A 36 0.30 -3.37 -2.27
CA ALA A 36 0.75 -4.08 -1.06
C ALA A 36 -0.25 -5.16 -0.57
N PRO A 37 -1.54 -4.86 -0.32
CA PRO A 37 -2.50 -5.87 0.11
C PRO A 37 -2.75 -6.94 -0.96
N MET A 38 -2.70 -6.58 -2.26
CA MET A 38 -2.78 -7.54 -3.35
C MET A 38 -1.62 -8.52 -3.32
N TYR A 39 -0.38 -8.02 -3.22
CA TYR A 39 0.81 -8.86 -3.10
C TYR A 39 0.76 -9.76 -1.86
N ILE A 40 0.35 -9.23 -0.70
CA ILE A 40 0.16 -10.02 0.52
C ILE A 40 -0.91 -11.10 0.30
N ALA A 41 -2.02 -10.78 -0.36
CA ALA A 41 -3.10 -11.74 -0.59
C ALA A 41 -2.69 -12.89 -1.53
N GLU A 42 -1.76 -12.64 -2.45
CA GLU A 42 -1.26 -13.63 -3.41
C GLU A 42 -0.09 -14.47 -2.86
N THR A 43 0.70 -13.92 -1.95
CA THR A 43 1.93 -14.56 -1.44
C THR A 43 1.79 -15.18 -0.06
N ALA A 44 0.91 -14.65 0.79
CA ALA A 44 0.76 -15.11 2.16
C ALA A 44 -0.12 -16.36 2.30
N PRO A 45 0.23 -17.29 3.22
CA PRO A 45 -0.69 -18.34 3.67
C PRO A 45 -1.98 -17.76 4.23
N SER A 46 -3.10 -18.45 4.03
CA SER A 46 -4.43 -18.00 4.50
C SER A 46 -4.48 -17.75 6.01
N GLN A 47 -3.69 -18.48 6.79
CA GLN A 47 -3.63 -18.39 8.25
C GLN A 47 -3.01 -17.07 8.75
N ILE A 48 -1.98 -16.55 8.06
CA ILE A 48 -1.25 -15.35 8.49
C ILE A 48 -1.56 -14.11 7.64
N ARG A 49 -2.32 -14.26 6.55
CA ARG A 49 -2.68 -13.17 5.64
C ARG A 49 -3.33 -11.99 6.38
N GLY A 50 -4.25 -12.27 7.30
CA GLY A 50 -4.91 -11.25 8.11
C GLY A 50 -3.90 -10.46 8.96
N MET A 51 -2.97 -11.17 9.62
CA MET A 51 -1.93 -10.56 10.43
C MET A 51 -1.00 -9.66 9.61
N LEU A 52 -0.60 -10.07 8.41
CA LEU A 52 0.24 -9.25 7.52
C LEU A 52 -0.49 -8.00 7.03
N ILE A 53 -1.80 -8.11 6.76
CA ILE A 53 -2.65 -6.96 6.42
C ILE A 53 -2.77 -6.01 7.62
N SER A 54 -2.89 -6.51 8.85
CA SER A 54 -2.88 -5.65 10.04
C SER A 54 -1.51 -5.00 10.27
N LEU A 55 -0.43 -5.73 9.99
CA LEU A 55 0.93 -5.23 10.14
C LEU A 55 1.22 -4.06 9.19
N LYS A 56 0.71 -4.07 7.95
CA LYS A 56 0.83 -2.89 7.08
C LYS A 56 0.11 -1.66 7.65
N GLU A 57 -1.06 -1.84 8.27
CA GLU A 57 -1.82 -0.74 8.87
C GLU A 57 -1.08 -0.19 10.09
N PHE A 58 -0.47 -1.08 10.88
CA PHE A 58 0.42 -0.68 11.97
C PHE A 58 1.58 0.20 11.46
N PHE A 59 2.23 -0.17 10.36
CA PHE A 59 3.29 0.66 9.76
C PHE A 59 2.78 2.00 9.22
N ILE A 60 1.54 2.05 8.72
CA ILE A 60 0.91 3.31 8.29
C ILE A 60 0.71 4.24 9.48
N VAL A 61 0.17 3.74 10.60
CA VAL A 61 -0.01 4.49 11.84
C VAL A 61 1.34 4.93 12.42
N LEU A 62 2.33 4.03 12.46
CA LEU A 62 3.69 4.35 12.89
C LEU A 62 4.32 5.44 12.01
N GLY A 63 4.10 5.39 10.69
CA GLY A 63 4.54 6.43 9.76
C GLY A 63 3.90 7.78 10.04
N MET A 64 2.60 7.81 10.35
CA MET A 64 1.91 9.04 10.79
C MET A 64 2.49 9.58 12.09
N LEU A 65 2.74 8.72 13.09
CA LEU A 65 3.35 9.09 14.36
C LEU A 65 4.73 9.73 14.16
N LEU A 66 5.60 9.10 13.37
CA LEU A 66 6.91 9.65 13.00
C LEU A 66 6.77 10.97 12.25
N GLY A 67 5.76 11.09 11.39
CA GLY A 67 5.41 12.33 10.70
C GLY A 67 5.08 13.47 11.65
N TYR A 68 4.30 13.23 12.71
CA TYR A 68 4.02 14.22 13.75
C TYR A 68 5.27 14.58 14.55
N ILE A 69 6.12 13.61 14.90
CA ILE A 69 7.40 13.88 15.59
C ILE A 69 8.29 14.80 14.75
N VAL A 70 8.49 14.46 13.47
CA VAL A 70 9.26 15.30 12.53
C VAL A 70 8.60 16.67 12.38
N GLY A 71 7.28 16.72 12.27
CA GLY A 71 6.51 17.97 12.25
C GLY A 71 6.81 18.85 13.45
N ASN A 72 6.79 18.29 14.67
CA ASN A 72 7.08 19.02 15.89
C ASN A 72 8.51 19.57 15.93
N LEU A 73 9.49 18.81 15.42
CA LEU A 73 10.90 19.23 15.41
C LEU A 73 11.18 20.38 14.44
N PHE A 74 10.46 20.42 13.31
CA PHE A 74 10.70 21.40 12.25
C PHE A 74 9.66 22.51 12.19
N VAL A 75 8.66 22.54 13.09
CA VAL A 75 7.59 23.56 13.07
C VAL A 75 8.10 24.97 13.31
N GLU A 76 9.15 25.14 14.11
CA GLU A 76 9.75 26.44 14.46
C GLU A 76 10.84 26.89 13.47
N VAL A 77 11.23 26.03 12.52
CA VAL A 77 12.31 26.30 11.55
C VAL A 77 11.74 27.02 10.32
N ILE A 78 12.43 28.08 9.87
CA ILE A 78 12.10 28.79 8.62
C ILE A 78 12.21 27.81 7.44
N SER A 79 11.12 27.62 6.70
CA SER A 79 10.99 26.57 5.65
C SER A 79 11.05 25.12 6.14
N GLY A 80 10.74 24.87 7.42
CA GLY A 80 10.71 23.54 8.05
C GLY A 80 9.88 22.48 7.30
N TRP A 81 8.78 22.90 6.66
CA TRP A 81 7.92 22.03 5.86
C TRP A 81 8.67 21.33 4.70
N ARG A 82 9.71 21.95 4.14
CA ARG A 82 10.54 21.32 3.09
C ARG A 82 11.31 20.13 3.65
N TYR A 83 11.83 20.26 4.87
CA TYR A 83 12.54 19.21 5.57
C TYR A 83 11.60 18.07 5.98
N MET A 84 10.34 18.35 6.29
CA MET A 84 9.33 17.31 6.53
C MET A 84 9.14 16.40 5.30
N TYR A 85 9.08 16.98 4.09
CA TYR A 85 9.02 16.19 2.85
C TYR A 85 10.34 15.49 2.55
N ALA A 86 11.47 16.15 2.77
CA ALA A 86 12.79 15.56 2.57
C ALA A 86 13.04 14.35 3.51
N ALA A 87 12.53 14.39 4.74
CA ALA A 87 12.63 13.31 5.70
C ALA A 87 11.91 12.01 5.26
N SER A 88 10.92 12.12 4.38
CA SER A 88 10.26 10.94 3.78
C SER A 88 11.12 10.24 2.71
N ALA A 89 12.04 10.97 2.06
CA ALA A 89 12.89 10.44 0.99
C ALA A 89 13.75 9.23 1.40
N PRO A 90 14.48 9.22 2.54
CA PRO A 90 15.25 8.05 2.96
C PRO A 90 14.37 6.81 3.18
N ILE A 91 13.16 6.98 3.75
CA ILE A 91 12.21 5.88 3.93
C ILE A 91 11.79 5.30 2.56
N CYS A 92 11.56 6.16 1.56
CA CYS A 92 11.26 5.72 0.19
C CYS A 92 12.41 4.91 -0.41
N VAL A 93 13.65 5.32 -0.18
CA VAL A 93 14.85 4.61 -0.68
C VAL A 93 14.99 3.26 -0.01
N ILE A 94 14.83 3.19 1.31
CA ILE A 94 14.84 1.91 2.05
C ILE A 94 13.77 0.96 1.52
N MET A 95 12.55 1.46 1.31
CA MET A 95 11.47 0.68 0.71
C MET A 95 11.84 0.19 -0.71
N GLY A 96 12.40 1.07 -1.54
CA GLY A 96 12.84 0.72 -2.90
C GLY A 96 13.92 -0.35 -2.93
N ILE A 97 14.92 -0.25 -2.04
CA ILE A 97 15.96 -1.29 -1.88
C ILE A 97 15.33 -2.59 -1.39
N GLY A 98 14.42 -2.53 -0.41
CA GLY A 98 13.70 -3.70 0.09
C GLY A 98 12.93 -4.43 -1.02
N MET A 99 12.28 -3.69 -1.92
CA MET A 99 11.56 -4.25 -3.07
C MET A 99 12.46 -5.02 -4.02
N CYS A 100 13.74 -4.68 -4.16
CA CYS A 100 14.68 -5.41 -5.01
C CYS A 100 14.91 -6.86 -4.55
N TRP A 101 14.66 -7.18 -3.27
CA TRP A 101 14.79 -8.53 -2.73
C TRP A 101 13.49 -9.32 -2.68
N LEU A 102 12.35 -8.68 -2.95
CA LEU A 102 11.06 -9.37 -2.94
C LEU A 102 10.93 -10.30 -4.15
N PRO A 103 10.56 -11.58 -3.97
CA PRO A 103 10.24 -12.45 -5.09
C PRO A 103 9.00 -11.94 -5.83
N CYS A 104 8.89 -12.25 -7.12
CA CYS A 104 7.70 -11.92 -7.90
C CYS A 104 6.48 -12.70 -7.38
N SER A 105 5.28 -12.14 -7.56
CA SER A 105 4.04 -12.85 -7.22
C SER A 105 3.93 -14.14 -8.04
N PRO A 106 3.79 -15.31 -7.40
CA PRO A 106 3.63 -16.59 -8.08
C PRO A 106 2.37 -16.63 -8.97
N ARG A 107 1.27 -16.01 -8.53
CA ARG A 107 0.02 -15.93 -9.30
C ARG A 107 0.19 -15.06 -10.54
N TRP A 108 0.92 -13.95 -10.43
CA TRP A 108 1.24 -13.09 -11.57
C TRP A 108 2.12 -13.79 -12.61
N LEU A 109 3.13 -14.54 -12.17
CA LEU A 109 3.98 -15.35 -13.07
C LEU A 109 3.13 -16.36 -13.84
N LEU A 110 2.28 -17.13 -13.15
CA LEU A 110 1.40 -18.11 -13.78
C LEU A 110 0.38 -17.45 -14.74
N LEU A 111 -0.14 -16.27 -14.39
CA LEU A 111 -1.02 -15.49 -15.26
C LEU A 111 -0.31 -15.04 -16.56
N CYS A 112 0.96 -14.63 -16.48
CA CYS A 112 1.72 -14.28 -17.68
C CYS A 112 1.89 -15.49 -18.60
N ALA A 113 2.13 -16.67 -18.02
CA ALA A 113 2.25 -17.91 -18.77
C ALA A 113 0.93 -18.30 -19.47
N THR A 114 -0.23 -18.18 -18.80
CA THR A 114 -1.53 -18.48 -19.42
C THR A 114 -1.91 -17.48 -20.51
N GLN A 115 -1.38 -16.26 -20.46
CA GLN A 115 -1.56 -15.24 -21.52
C GLN A 115 -0.58 -15.40 -22.70
N GLY A 116 0.20 -16.49 -22.75
CA GLY A 116 1.15 -16.76 -23.82
C GLY A 116 2.42 -15.89 -23.78
N LYS A 117 2.69 -15.21 -22.66
CA LYS A 117 3.92 -14.42 -22.45
C LYS A 117 4.99 -15.28 -21.76
N GLY A 118 5.60 -16.18 -22.50
CA GLY A 118 6.75 -17.00 -22.05
C GLY A 118 6.52 -18.51 -22.11
N ASP A 119 7.57 -19.28 -21.82
CA ASP A 119 7.46 -20.74 -21.72
C ASP A 119 6.76 -21.14 -20.42
N LEU A 120 5.72 -21.96 -20.54
CA LEU A 120 4.90 -22.44 -19.43
C LEU A 120 5.74 -23.26 -18.42
N ARG A 121 6.71 -24.05 -18.88
CA ARG A 121 7.55 -24.87 -17.97
C ARG A 121 8.47 -24.01 -17.13
N GLU A 122 9.17 -23.07 -17.75
CA GLU A 122 10.10 -22.17 -17.06
C GLU A 122 9.36 -21.27 -16.05
N THR A 123 8.22 -20.72 -16.47
CA THR A 123 7.43 -19.83 -15.61
C THR A 123 6.82 -20.58 -14.41
N LYS A 124 6.39 -21.83 -14.63
CA LYS A 124 5.93 -22.72 -13.56
C LYS A 124 7.04 -23.03 -12.57
N GLU A 125 8.24 -23.36 -13.04
CA GLU A 125 9.39 -23.62 -12.16
C GLU A 125 9.76 -22.37 -11.34
N ASN A 126 9.76 -21.20 -11.97
CA ASN A 126 10.01 -19.92 -11.30
C ASN A 126 8.94 -19.61 -10.25
N ALA A 127 7.66 -19.87 -10.54
CA ALA A 127 6.56 -19.72 -9.58
C ALA A 127 6.71 -20.67 -8.38
N THR A 128 7.05 -21.94 -8.63
CA THR A 128 7.35 -22.93 -7.57
C THR A 128 8.52 -22.47 -6.71
N ARG A 129 9.62 -22.00 -7.31
CA ARG A 129 10.79 -21.49 -6.58
C ARG A 129 10.45 -20.27 -5.71
N CYS A 130 9.64 -19.35 -6.24
CA CYS A 130 9.15 -18.18 -5.48
C CYS A 130 8.27 -18.60 -4.30
N LEU A 131 7.32 -19.53 -4.50
CA LEU A 131 6.48 -20.07 -3.44
C LEU A 131 7.29 -20.83 -2.38
N CYS A 132 8.27 -21.65 -2.77
CA CYS A 132 9.17 -22.31 -1.83
C CYS A 132 9.94 -21.28 -0.98
N ARG A 133 10.44 -20.20 -1.60
CA ARG A 133 11.13 -19.13 -0.86
C ARG A 133 10.19 -18.39 0.10
N LEU A 134 8.93 -18.18 -0.27
CA LEU A 134 7.92 -17.50 0.54
C LEU A 134 7.39 -18.38 1.68
N ARG A 135 7.24 -19.69 1.45
CA ARG A 135 6.70 -20.66 2.42
C ARG A 135 7.77 -21.38 3.25
N GLY A 136 9.05 -21.23 2.91
CA GLY A 136 10.16 -21.87 3.61
C GLY A 136 10.16 -23.39 3.43
N GLN A 137 10.08 -24.13 4.53
CA GLN A 137 10.19 -25.61 4.59
C GLN A 137 8.93 -26.36 4.14
N ALA A 138 8.08 -25.77 3.30
CA ALA A 138 6.96 -26.50 2.73
C ALA A 138 7.49 -27.63 1.83
N SER A 139 6.88 -28.82 1.89
CA SER A 139 7.31 -29.92 1.04
C SER A 139 7.17 -29.52 -0.44
N PRO A 140 8.15 -29.85 -1.29
CA PRO A 140 8.14 -29.49 -2.71
C PRO A 140 6.86 -29.93 -3.43
N ASP A 141 6.28 -31.05 -2.99
CA ASP A 141 5.06 -31.63 -3.54
C ASP A 141 3.83 -30.78 -3.25
N LEU A 142 3.66 -30.29 -2.01
CA LEU A 142 2.55 -29.41 -1.62
C LEU A 142 2.58 -28.06 -2.34
N VAL A 143 3.79 -27.53 -2.58
CA VAL A 143 3.96 -26.29 -3.34
C VAL A 143 3.63 -26.51 -4.82
N SER A 144 4.08 -27.62 -5.39
CA SER A 144 3.81 -27.98 -6.79
C SER A 144 2.32 -28.21 -7.05
N GLU A 145 1.63 -28.86 -6.12
CA GLU A 145 0.18 -29.04 -6.16
C GLU A 145 -0.57 -27.71 -6.15
N GLN A 146 -0.20 -26.77 -5.27
CA GLN A 146 -0.79 -25.44 -5.24
C GLN A 146 -0.54 -24.64 -6.51
N VAL A 147 0.66 -24.73 -7.08
CA VAL A 147 0.97 -24.11 -8.37
C VAL A 147 0.06 -24.67 -9.47
N ASN A 148 -0.20 -25.98 -9.47
CA ASN A 148 -1.12 -26.61 -10.42
C ASN A 148 -2.56 -26.12 -10.21
N LEU A 149 -3.04 -26.05 -8.97
CA LEU A 149 -4.38 -25.54 -8.66
C LEU A 149 -4.57 -24.09 -9.10
N ILE A 150 -3.58 -23.22 -8.86
CA ILE A 150 -3.62 -21.83 -9.31
C ILE A 150 -3.61 -21.76 -10.85
N LEU A 151 -2.81 -22.61 -11.50
CA LEU A 151 -2.75 -22.64 -12.96
C LEU A 151 -4.08 -23.10 -13.57
N GLU A 152 -4.72 -24.10 -12.97
CA GLU A 152 -6.04 -24.58 -13.38
C GLU A 152 -7.10 -23.48 -13.24
N GLU A 153 -7.16 -22.82 -12.08
CA GLU A 153 -8.04 -21.67 -11.82
C GLU A 153 -7.83 -20.55 -12.87
N LEU A 154 -6.57 -20.22 -13.17
CA LEU A 154 -6.23 -19.18 -14.13
C LEU A 154 -6.52 -19.58 -15.59
N SER A 155 -6.38 -20.86 -15.93
CA SER A 155 -6.72 -21.36 -17.27
C SER A 155 -8.22 -21.32 -17.52
N TYR A 156 -9.03 -21.70 -16.52
CA TYR A 156 -10.48 -21.59 -16.57
C TYR A 156 -10.93 -20.13 -16.74
N VAL A 157 -10.33 -19.21 -15.98
CA VAL A 157 -10.60 -17.77 -16.10
C VAL A 157 -10.09 -17.18 -17.42
N GLY A 158 -9.03 -17.74 -18.01
CA GLY A 158 -8.50 -17.32 -19.31
C GLY A 158 -9.34 -17.79 -20.50
N GLU A 159 -10.02 -18.93 -20.37
CA GLU A 159 -10.98 -19.45 -21.35
C GLU A 159 -12.35 -18.74 -21.28
N GLU A 160 -12.78 -18.32 -20.08
CA GLU A 160 -13.92 -17.42 -19.94
C GLU A 160 -13.57 -16.03 -20.51
N LYS A 161 -14.44 -15.50 -21.39
CA LYS A 161 -14.26 -14.20 -22.04
C LYS A 161 -13.85 -13.14 -21.01
N LYS A 162 -12.83 -12.32 -21.34
CA LYS A 162 -12.40 -11.16 -20.55
C LYS A 162 -13.61 -10.44 -19.95
N ALA A 163 -13.82 -10.62 -18.65
CA ALA A 163 -14.96 -10.07 -17.95
C ALA A 163 -15.05 -8.56 -18.22
N GLY A 164 -16.17 -8.12 -18.82
CA GLY A 164 -16.38 -6.71 -19.12
C GLY A 164 -16.63 -5.91 -17.84
N PHE A 165 -16.30 -4.61 -17.83
CA PHE A 165 -16.66 -3.70 -16.72
C PHE A 165 -18.16 -3.73 -16.39
N SER A 166 -19.02 -4.10 -17.36
CA SER A 166 -20.46 -4.25 -17.17
C SER A 166 -20.85 -5.48 -16.32
N GLU A 167 -20.01 -6.51 -16.23
CA GLU A 167 -20.31 -7.73 -15.45
C GLU A 167 -20.16 -7.50 -13.94
N ILE A 168 -19.38 -6.49 -13.54
CA ILE A 168 -19.26 -6.04 -12.14
C ILE A 168 -20.64 -5.66 -11.59
N PHE A 169 -21.53 -5.13 -12.45
CA PHE A 169 -22.88 -4.72 -12.08
C PHE A 169 -23.92 -5.86 -12.11
N GLN A 170 -23.50 -7.12 -12.30
CA GLN A 170 -24.43 -8.25 -12.44
C GLN A 170 -24.25 -9.29 -11.31
N GLY A 171 -25.36 -9.94 -10.94
CA GLY A 171 -25.38 -11.17 -10.13
C GLY A 171 -24.62 -11.10 -8.80
N LYS A 172 -23.66 -12.03 -8.63
CA LYS A 172 -22.84 -12.15 -7.40
C LYS A 172 -21.80 -11.03 -7.29
N CYS A 173 -21.31 -10.50 -8.40
CA CYS A 173 -20.34 -9.41 -8.44
C CYS A 173 -20.93 -8.10 -7.91
N LEU A 174 -22.19 -7.80 -8.25
CA LEU A 174 -22.91 -6.64 -7.71
C LEU A 174 -23.03 -6.70 -6.18
N LYS A 175 -23.33 -7.88 -5.62
CA LYS A 175 -23.39 -8.07 -4.16
C LYS A 175 -22.03 -7.82 -3.50
N ALA A 176 -20.96 -8.37 -4.07
CA ALA A 176 -19.60 -8.14 -3.58
C ALA A 176 -19.20 -6.66 -3.67
N MET A 177 -19.56 -5.98 -4.77
CA MET A 177 -19.32 -4.56 -4.98
C MET A 177 -20.08 -3.71 -3.95
N ILE A 178 -21.37 -3.98 -3.71
CA ILE A 178 -22.16 -3.24 -2.71
C ILE A 178 -21.56 -3.42 -1.31
N ILE A 179 -21.18 -4.65 -0.94
CA ILE A 179 -20.57 -4.91 0.37
C ILE A 179 -19.22 -4.19 0.48
N GLY A 180 -18.36 -4.27 -0.55
CA GLY A 180 -17.06 -3.62 -0.56
C GLY A 180 -17.17 -2.09 -0.53
N CYS A 181 -17.96 -1.50 -1.41
CA CYS A 181 -18.21 -0.06 -1.45
C CYS A 181 -18.89 0.43 -0.17
N GLY A 182 -19.86 -0.31 0.37
CA GLY A 182 -20.51 0.00 1.63
C GLY A 182 -19.53 -0.01 2.80
N LEU A 183 -18.66 -1.02 2.88
CA LEU A 183 -17.63 -1.10 3.91
C LEU A 183 -16.68 0.11 3.84
N VAL A 184 -16.18 0.44 2.65
CA VAL A 184 -15.31 1.60 2.45
C VAL A 184 -16.03 2.90 2.77
N PHE A 185 -17.30 3.03 2.37
CA PHE A 185 -18.13 4.20 2.71
C PHE A 185 -18.25 4.37 4.22
N PHE A 186 -18.64 3.32 4.95
CA PHE A 186 -18.73 3.38 6.41
C PHE A 186 -17.39 3.68 7.06
N GLN A 187 -16.28 3.12 6.54
CA GLN A 187 -14.93 3.48 7.01
C GLN A 187 -14.66 4.98 6.84
N GLN A 188 -15.01 5.60 5.71
CA GLN A 188 -14.77 7.03 5.49
C GLN A 188 -15.70 7.93 6.31
N VAL A 189 -16.96 7.52 6.50
CA VAL A 189 -17.96 8.28 7.27
C VAL A 189 -17.57 8.43 8.74
N THR A 190 -16.78 7.50 9.31
CA THR A 190 -16.23 7.68 10.66
C THR A 190 -15.37 8.94 10.80
N GLY A 191 -14.90 9.52 9.68
CA GLY A 191 -14.13 10.74 9.67
C GLY A 191 -12.68 10.56 10.16
N GLN A 192 -12.24 9.34 10.44
CA GLN A 192 -10.89 9.05 10.95
C GLN A 192 -9.77 9.76 10.16
N PRO A 193 -9.73 9.71 8.81
CA PRO A 193 -8.67 10.39 8.06
C PRO A 193 -8.72 11.92 8.21
N SER A 194 -9.93 12.48 8.34
CA SER A 194 -10.15 13.92 8.49
C SER A 194 -9.72 14.41 9.87
N VAL A 195 -10.05 13.65 10.92
CA VAL A 195 -9.63 13.96 12.30
C VAL A 195 -8.11 13.92 12.40
N LEU A 196 -7.46 12.91 11.82
CA LEU A 196 -5.99 12.82 11.81
C LEU A 196 -5.37 13.97 11.01
N TYR A 197 -5.89 14.28 9.82
CA TYR A 197 -5.36 15.37 8.99
C TYR A 197 -5.42 16.74 9.67
N TYR A 198 -6.50 17.02 10.40
CA TYR A 198 -6.71 18.30 11.09
C TYR A 198 -6.40 18.23 12.59
N ALA A 199 -5.77 17.16 13.08
CA ALA A 199 -5.55 16.93 14.51
C ALA A 199 -4.88 18.15 15.19
N ALA A 200 -3.79 18.65 14.60
CA ALA A 200 -3.08 19.82 15.12
C ALA A 200 -3.97 21.07 15.18
N THR A 201 -4.76 21.34 14.13
CA THR A 201 -5.67 22.49 14.07
C THR A 201 -6.83 22.36 15.07
N ILE A 202 -7.36 21.15 15.25
CA ILE A 202 -8.41 20.85 16.23
C ILE A 202 -7.87 21.11 17.65
N PHE A 203 -6.68 20.62 17.98
CA PHE A 203 -6.08 20.86 19.29
C PHE A 203 -5.71 22.31 19.53
N GLN A 204 -5.22 23.01 18.50
CA GLN A 204 -4.96 24.44 18.59
C GLN A 204 -6.25 25.23 18.86
N SER A 205 -7.35 24.85 18.21
CA SER A 205 -8.68 25.44 18.43
C SER A 205 -9.28 25.09 19.80
N ALA A 206 -8.88 23.95 20.39
CA ALA A 206 -9.31 23.50 21.71
C ALA A 206 -8.57 24.18 22.88
N GLY A 207 -7.63 25.09 22.61
CA GLY A 207 -6.93 25.89 23.63
C GLY A 207 -5.48 25.51 23.89
N PHE A 208 -4.90 24.59 23.10
CA PHE A 208 -3.45 24.33 23.13
C PHE A 208 -2.73 25.35 22.25
N SER A 209 -2.40 26.50 22.84
CA SER A 209 -1.91 27.71 22.14
C SER A 209 -0.55 27.54 21.45
N GLY A 210 0.29 26.60 21.90
CA GLY A 210 1.59 26.32 21.31
C GLY A 210 1.47 25.29 20.18
N ALA A 211 2.01 25.60 18.99
CA ALA A 211 2.13 24.63 17.89
C ALA A 211 2.89 23.35 18.31
N SER A 212 3.82 23.48 19.27
CA SER A 212 4.53 22.36 19.91
C SER A 212 3.59 21.48 20.76
N ASP A 213 2.66 22.08 21.50
CA ASP A 213 1.73 21.35 22.36
C ASP A 213 0.66 20.61 21.56
N ALA A 214 0.09 21.25 20.52
CA ALA A 214 -0.86 20.60 19.61
C ALA A 214 -0.25 19.38 18.88
N THR A 215 1.05 19.47 18.53
CA THR A 215 1.74 18.36 17.87
C THR A 215 2.07 17.24 18.87
N ARG A 216 2.42 17.56 20.13
CA ARG A 216 2.61 16.57 21.21
C ARG A 216 1.35 15.77 21.53
N VAL A 217 0.18 16.42 21.53
CA VAL A 217 -1.10 15.72 21.72
C VAL A 217 -1.46 14.85 20.51
N SER A 218 -1.09 15.28 19.30
CA SER A 218 -1.25 14.47 18.07
C SER A 218 -0.38 13.20 18.09
N ILE A 219 0.79 13.23 18.73
CA ILE A 219 1.63 12.04 18.97
C ILE A 219 0.92 11.05 19.90
N LEU A 220 0.25 11.53 20.95
CA LEU A 220 -0.54 10.71 21.86
C LEU A 220 -1.73 10.03 21.16
N LEU A 221 -2.35 10.73 20.21
CA LEU A 221 -3.42 10.19 19.36
C LEU A 221 -2.92 9.14 18.36
N GLY A 222 -1.69 9.27 17.86
CA GLY A 222 -1.07 8.25 17.01
C GLY A 222 -0.62 6.99 17.75
N LEU A 223 -0.61 7.02 19.09
CA LEU A 223 -0.31 5.87 19.96
C LEU A 223 -1.56 5.12 20.45
N LEU A 224 -2.74 5.76 20.35
CA LEU A 224 -4.06 5.21 20.69
C LEU A 224 -4.70 4.51 19.47
#